data_AF-A0A0D2PLI7-F1
#
_entry.id   AF-A0A0D2PLI7-F1
#
_cell.length_a   1.000
_cell.length_b   1.000
_cell.length_c   1.000
_cell.angle_alpha   90.00
_cell.angle_beta   90.00
_cell.angle_gamma   90.00
#
_symmetry.space_group_name_H-M   'P 1'
#
loop_
_entity.id
_entity.type
_entity.pdbx_description
1 polymer ?
#
loop_
_entity_poly.entity_id
_entity_poly.type
_entity_poly.pdbx_seq_one_letter_code
_entity_poly.pdbx_strand_id
1 'polypeptide(L)'
;MYNFRRGAFIALSLYFLIRIRMSIRTNSERFKETVDSILDRKVSDFLPRIHTAPGDDLQRILDLQLYLSCLIKNGKWTIDSQLWPSFSLAKACSHSNVHSRFSDLASTADLCYFLSGKKILFIGPETTYYLHSLWLASLETYERRSHTCLGHEFCTFHHICRLSTVSGELPLEGLTDGRKKKMPSNNMLMTLKSSLFQYTFSTTLDASENNHDRLYTKPVVDEQTAIRVPNTYWLRRARKADVIVINRGPVPSPATTYAFSSEKSGNWTFTRNICAQNNHLGSSPCNATLETLLVNAALHVTVNYYLPSLFQSLQIISQDIEIARSSLVWQSSWYIQPICSLALLPNSVSLLEDTWSTENVGLVDPWTFYYNSQVYMHDRLLPKILPHFNITYIPLTMPTYLRPQLRLPQKEWDISAAHPKDCLRQPWPTFGAYSLEM
;
A
#
# COMPACT_ATOMS: atom_id res chain seq x y z
N MET A 1 30.38 -13.33 -49.46
CA MET A 1 29.68 -12.04 -49.34
C MET A 1 28.30 -12.09 -48.67
N TYR A 2 27.57 -13.21 -48.67
CA TYR A 2 26.22 -13.27 -48.08
C TYR A 2 26.18 -13.16 -46.55
N ASN A 3 27.17 -13.72 -45.84
CA ASN A 3 27.23 -13.69 -44.37
C ASN A 3 27.56 -12.29 -43.80
N PHE A 4 28.32 -11.47 -44.52
CA PHE A 4 28.66 -10.11 -44.09
C PHE A 4 27.45 -9.17 -44.12
N ARG A 5 26.58 -9.31 -45.13
CA ARG A 5 25.34 -8.50 -45.22
C ARG A 5 24.36 -8.85 -44.10
N ARG A 6 24.19 -10.13 -43.74
CA ARG A 6 23.33 -10.54 -42.61
C ARG A 6 23.81 -9.98 -41.27
N GLY A 7 25.12 -10.00 -41.02
CA GLY A 7 25.70 -9.40 -39.80
C GLY A 7 25.42 -7.90 -39.67
N ALA A 8 25.57 -7.16 -40.78
CA ALA A 8 25.30 -5.73 -40.81
C ALA A 8 23.81 -5.39 -40.55
N PHE A 9 22.87 -6.12 -41.17
CA PHE A 9 21.44 -5.92 -40.94
C PHE A 9 21.04 -6.22 -39.48
N ILE A 10 21.56 -7.28 -38.87
CA ILE A 10 21.28 -7.61 -37.47
C ILE A 10 21.84 -6.53 -36.54
N ALA A 11 23.07 -6.06 -36.78
CA ALA A 11 23.68 -5.01 -35.97
C ALA A 11 22.92 -3.67 -36.06
N LEU A 12 22.48 -3.29 -37.27
CA LEU A 12 21.64 -2.11 -37.48
C LEU A 12 20.28 -2.23 -36.77
N SER A 13 19.58 -3.36 -36.93
CA SER A 13 18.31 -3.61 -36.24
C SER A 13 18.47 -3.57 -34.72
N LEU A 14 19.54 -4.16 -34.18
CA LEU A 14 19.84 -4.12 -32.75
C LEU A 14 20.13 -2.70 -32.28
N TYR A 15 20.90 -1.93 -33.04
CA TYR A 15 21.20 -0.53 -32.75
C TYR A 15 19.93 0.34 -32.70
N PHE A 16 19.02 0.18 -33.67
CA PHE A 16 17.73 0.88 -33.67
C PHE A 16 16.88 0.49 -32.47
N LEU A 17 16.79 -0.80 -32.12
CA LEU A 17 16.04 -1.26 -30.94
C LEU A 17 16.63 -0.69 -29.63
N ILE A 18 17.96 -0.65 -29.50
CA ILE A 18 18.63 -0.06 -28.34
C ILE A 18 18.35 1.44 -28.27
N ARG A 19 18.45 2.17 -29.38
CA ARG A 19 18.17 3.62 -29.44
C ARG A 19 16.72 3.93 -29.10
N ILE A 20 15.76 3.18 -29.63
CA ILE A 20 14.33 3.33 -29.32
C ILE A 20 14.11 3.08 -27.84
N ARG A 21 14.65 1.98 -27.28
CA ARG A 21 14.52 1.66 -25.85
C ARG A 21 15.13 2.73 -24.95
N MET A 22 16.31 3.27 -25.32
CA MET A 22 16.93 4.38 -24.60
C MET A 22 16.07 5.64 -24.68
N SER A 23 15.53 5.97 -25.86
CA SER A 23 14.67 7.16 -26.04
C SER A 23 13.36 7.08 -25.24
N ILE A 24 12.73 5.90 -25.19
CA ILE A 24 11.51 5.68 -24.39
C ILE A 24 11.84 5.85 -22.91
N ARG A 25 12.95 5.26 -22.45
CA ARG A 25 13.41 5.38 -21.06
C ARG A 25 13.68 6.83 -20.68
N THR A 26 14.38 7.59 -21.52
CA THR A 26 14.67 9.02 -21.24
C THR A 26 13.40 9.87 -21.19
N ASN A 27 12.39 9.55 -22.01
CA ASN A 27 11.11 10.27 -21.96
C ASN A 27 10.33 9.96 -20.68
N SER A 28 10.30 8.69 -20.25
CA SER A 28 9.67 8.27 -19.00
C SER A 28 10.35 8.88 -17.77
N GLU A 29 11.70 8.88 -17.73
CA GLU A 29 12.46 9.51 -16.64
C GLU A 29 12.18 11.01 -16.54
N ARG A 30 12.23 11.74 -17.66
CA ARG A 30 11.92 13.18 -17.69
C ARG A 30 10.47 13.47 -17.29
N PHE A 31 9.56 12.58 -17.64
CA PHE A 31 8.15 12.69 -17.26
C PHE A 31 7.97 12.50 -15.74
N LYS A 32 8.64 11.51 -15.14
CA LYS A 32 8.69 11.35 -13.67
C LYS A 32 9.29 12.56 -12.98
N GLU A 33 10.40 13.09 -13.48
CA GLU A 33 11.03 14.31 -12.93
C GLU A 33 10.07 15.51 -12.95
N THR A 34 9.25 15.63 -13.99
CA THR A 34 8.25 16.69 -14.09
C THR A 34 7.18 16.53 -13.00
N VAL A 35 6.67 15.30 -12.82
CA VAL A 35 5.71 14.97 -11.75
C VAL A 35 6.32 15.22 -10.38
N ASP A 36 7.56 14.78 -10.14
CA ASP A 36 8.29 15.00 -8.88
C ASP A 36 8.45 16.49 -8.58
N SER A 37 8.82 17.30 -9.57
CA SER A 37 8.96 18.75 -9.41
C SER A 37 7.64 19.42 -9.01
N ILE A 38 6.51 18.98 -9.59
CA ILE A 38 5.18 19.47 -9.23
C ILE A 38 4.84 19.09 -7.79
N LEU A 39 5.03 17.82 -7.42
CA LEU A 39 4.75 17.32 -6.08
C LEU A 39 5.62 18.02 -5.03
N ASP A 40 6.91 18.17 -5.29
CA ASP A 40 7.86 18.83 -4.38
C ASP A 40 7.51 20.30 -4.16
N ARG A 41 7.08 21.00 -5.20
CA ARG A 41 6.57 22.37 -5.08
C ARG A 41 5.30 22.40 -4.23
N LYS A 42 4.35 21.50 -4.48
CA LYS A 42 3.11 21.41 -3.70
C LYS A 42 3.37 21.12 -2.23
N VAL A 43 4.32 20.24 -1.91
CA VAL A 43 4.75 20.02 -0.52
C VAL A 43 5.34 21.29 0.06
N SER A 44 6.26 21.95 -0.66
CA SER A 44 6.91 23.17 -0.18
C SER A 44 5.91 24.30 0.10
N ASP A 45 4.89 24.46 -0.75
CA ASP A 45 3.80 25.42 -0.55
C ASP A 45 2.89 25.04 0.64
N PHE A 46 2.85 23.76 1.00
CA PHE A 46 1.95 23.19 1.99
C PHE A 46 2.55 23.14 3.39
N LEU A 47 3.82 22.76 3.54
CA LEU A 47 4.49 22.58 4.84
C LEU A 47 4.35 23.79 5.79
N PRO A 48 4.45 25.06 5.34
CA PRO A 48 4.31 26.21 6.23
C PRO A 48 2.93 26.32 6.92
N ARG A 49 1.91 25.62 6.44
CA ARG A 49 0.55 25.62 7.01
C ARG A 49 0.39 24.60 8.15
N ILE A 50 1.35 23.68 8.28
CA ILE A 50 1.31 22.63 9.29
C ILE A 50 1.90 23.19 10.58
N HIS A 51 1.17 23.06 11.69
CA HIS A 51 1.72 23.35 13.00
C HIS A 51 2.71 22.23 13.33
N THR A 52 3.99 22.56 13.39
CA THR A 52 5.04 21.55 13.50
C THR A 52 5.06 20.92 14.89
N ALA A 53 5.25 19.61 14.94
CA ALA A 53 5.71 18.93 16.15
C ALA A 53 6.96 19.63 16.74
N PRO A 54 7.22 19.49 18.06
CA PRO A 54 8.44 20.00 18.68
C PRO A 54 9.68 19.51 17.90
N GLY A 55 10.69 20.38 17.78
CA GLY A 55 11.84 20.14 16.88
C GLY A 55 12.55 18.81 17.10
N ASP A 56 12.66 18.34 18.35
CA ASP A 56 13.38 17.11 18.70
C ASP A 56 12.69 15.84 18.18
N ASP A 57 11.35 15.77 18.25
CA ASP A 57 10.58 14.62 17.77
C ASP A 57 10.60 14.52 16.24
N LEU A 58 10.54 15.67 15.57
CA LEU A 58 10.61 15.75 14.12
C LEU A 58 11.94 15.20 13.60
N GLN A 59 13.08 15.63 14.17
CA GLN A 59 14.39 15.16 13.74
C GLN A 59 14.55 13.65 13.94
N ARG A 60 14.08 13.13 15.08
CA ARG A 60 14.09 11.69 15.37
C ARG A 60 13.33 10.88 14.30
N ILE A 61 12.15 11.34 13.87
CA ILE A 61 11.38 10.65 12.83
C ILE A 61 12.06 10.76 11.48
N LEU A 62 12.62 11.91 11.13
CA LEU A 62 13.35 12.08 9.88
C LEU A 62 14.57 11.14 9.82
N ASP A 63 15.33 11.01 10.91
CA ASP A 63 16.45 10.08 11.01
C ASP A 63 16.00 8.62 10.86
N LEU A 64 14.89 8.25 11.51
CA LEU A 64 14.28 6.93 11.37
C LEU A 64 13.82 6.67 9.92
N GLN A 65 13.22 7.67 9.28
CA GLN A 65 12.75 7.58 7.90
C GLN A 65 13.90 7.36 6.93
N LEU A 66 15.00 8.11 7.08
CA LEU A 66 16.21 7.95 6.27
C LEU A 66 16.81 6.55 6.44
N TYR A 67 16.85 6.06 7.67
CA TYR A 67 17.31 4.71 7.98
C TYR A 67 16.43 3.63 7.32
N LEU A 68 15.10 3.71 7.47
CA LEU A 68 14.15 2.78 6.85
C LEU A 68 14.24 2.82 5.33
N SER A 69 14.29 4.02 4.73
CA SER A 69 14.45 4.19 3.29
C SER A 69 15.76 3.57 2.78
N CYS A 70 16.86 3.68 3.53
CA CYS A 70 18.10 2.98 3.20
C CYS A 70 17.94 1.46 3.25
N LEU A 71 17.36 0.93 4.34
CA LEU A 71 17.19 -0.51 4.53
C LEU A 71 16.38 -1.12 3.40
N ILE A 72 15.31 -0.44 3.01
CA ILE A 72 14.39 -0.87 1.97
C ILE A 72 15.06 -0.79 0.59
N LYS A 73 15.68 0.35 0.26
CA LYS A 73 16.35 0.56 -1.02
C LYS A 73 17.48 -0.45 -1.28
N ASN A 74 18.21 -0.83 -0.24
CA ASN A 74 19.35 -1.73 -0.35
C ASN A 74 19.00 -3.20 -0.04
N GLY A 75 17.83 -3.46 0.53
CA GLY A 75 17.37 -4.80 0.86
C GLY A 75 17.08 -5.64 -0.38
N LYS A 76 16.97 -6.95 -0.19
CA LYS A 76 16.77 -7.90 -1.29
C LYS A 76 15.60 -8.80 -1.01
N TRP A 77 14.70 -8.87 -1.98
CA TRP A 77 13.65 -9.88 -2.00
C TRP A 77 14.21 -11.21 -2.50
N THR A 78 14.02 -12.25 -1.70
CA THR A 78 14.27 -13.64 -2.05
C THR A 78 12.94 -14.33 -2.32
N ILE A 79 12.83 -14.92 -3.50
CA ILE A 79 11.59 -15.52 -3.98
C ILE A 79 11.95 -16.94 -4.37
N ASP A 80 11.45 -17.88 -3.58
CA ASP A 80 11.54 -19.30 -3.85
C ASP A 80 10.18 -19.74 -4.43
N SER A 81 10.20 -20.58 -5.46
CA SER A 81 8.99 -21.14 -6.08
C SER A 81 8.06 -21.88 -5.10
N GLN A 82 8.56 -22.30 -3.93
CA GLN A 82 7.81 -23.07 -2.95
C GLN A 82 7.50 -22.30 -1.65
N LEU A 83 8.05 -21.10 -1.46
CA LEU A 83 7.91 -20.33 -0.22
C LEU A 83 7.40 -18.93 -0.51
N TRP A 84 6.77 -18.34 0.51
CA TRP A 84 6.40 -16.93 0.47
C TRP A 84 7.63 -16.04 0.20
N PRO A 85 7.50 -14.99 -0.63
CA PRO A 85 8.55 -13.99 -0.81
C PRO A 85 9.06 -13.50 0.54
N SER A 86 10.37 -13.55 0.73
CA SER A 86 11.03 -13.07 1.94
C SER A 86 11.86 -11.84 1.61
N PHE A 87 11.86 -10.87 2.51
CA PHE A 87 12.68 -9.67 2.38
C PHE A 87 13.86 -9.74 3.34
N SER A 88 15.06 -9.66 2.79
CA SER A 88 16.30 -9.58 3.57
C SER A 88 16.76 -8.13 3.67
N LEU A 89 16.89 -7.63 4.90
CA LEU A 89 17.34 -6.27 5.16
C LEU A 89 18.82 -6.11 4.82
N ALA A 90 19.18 -4.96 4.27
CA ALA A 90 20.58 -4.60 4.05
C ALA A 90 21.28 -4.29 5.36
N LYS A 91 22.38 -5.01 5.65
CA LYS A 91 23.19 -4.79 6.87
C LYS A 91 24.02 -3.49 6.84
N ALA A 92 24.12 -2.82 5.70
CA ALA A 92 25.08 -1.74 5.46
C ALA A 92 24.53 -0.31 5.69
N CYS A 93 23.32 -0.16 6.24
CA CYS A 93 22.69 1.15 6.43
C CYS A 93 23.13 1.87 7.71
N SER A 94 24.43 2.15 7.86
CA SER A 94 24.99 2.80 9.05
C SER A 94 24.60 4.29 9.17
N HIS A 95 23.49 4.59 9.85
CA HIS A 95 23.27 5.88 10.49
C HIS A 95 23.61 5.78 11.99
N SER A 96 24.58 6.60 12.42
CA SER A 96 25.47 6.38 13.59
C SER A 96 24.82 6.38 14.98
N ASN A 97 23.51 6.68 15.12
CA ASN A 97 22.85 6.72 16.43
C ASN A 97 21.64 5.77 16.58
N VAL A 98 21.07 5.27 15.47
CA VAL A 98 19.90 4.36 15.50
C VAL A 98 20.33 2.89 15.46
N HIS A 99 21.54 2.62 14.96
CA HIS A 99 22.01 1.29 14.62
C HIS A 99 22.12 0.29 15.79
N SER A 100 22.45 0.75 17.00
CA SER A 100 22.75 -0.15 18.12
C SER A 100 21.53 -0.89 18.68
N ARG A 101 20.30 -0.51 18.30
CA ARG A 101 19.07 -1.19 18.78
C ARG A 101 18.37 -2.07 17.74
N PHE A 102 18.62 -1.85 16.44
CA PHE A 102 17.88 -2.52 15.36
C PHE A 102 18.72 -3.57 14.59
N SER A 103 20.04 -3.58 14.78
CA SER A 103 20.94 -4.52 14.10
C SER A 103 20.69 -6.00 14.44
N ASP A 104 19.95 -6.25 15.53
CA ASP A 104 19.63 -7.57 16.07
C ASP A 104 18.11 -7.85 16.10
N LEU A 105 17.28 -7.21 15.27
CA LEU A 105 15.87 -7.66 15.13
C LEU A 105 15.84 -9.04 14.47
N ALA A 106 15.97 -10.06 15.32
CA ALA A 106 16.35 -11.41 14.97
C ALA A 106 15.24 -12.36 15.43
N SER A 107 14.30 -12.64 14.53
CA SER A 107 13.17 -13.59 14.68
C SER A 107 11.85 -13.01 15.19
N THR A 108 10.77 -13.74 14.90
CA THR A 108 9.42 -13.51 15.39
C THR A 108 9.33 -13.47 16.92
N ALA A 109 10.26 -14.12 17.63
CA ALA A 109 10.29 -14.11 19.10
C ALA A 109 10.60 -12.72 19.67
N ASP A 110 11.58 -12.02 19.08
CA ASP A 110 11.95 -10.67 19.49
C ASP A 110 10.80 -9.70 19.24
N LEU A 111 10.16 -9.81 18.07
CA LEU A 111 8.95 -9.04 17.76
C LEU A 111 7.89 -9.25 18.85
N CYS A 112 7.61 -10.49 19.20
CA CYS A 112 6.62 -10.81 20.22
C CYS A 112 6.99 -10.32 21.61
N TYR A 113 8.28 -10.35 21.95
CA TYR A 113 8.77 -9.73 23.18
C TYR A 113 8.49 -8.22 23.20
N PHE A 114 8.79 -7.49 22.13
CA PHE A 114 8.53 -6.05 22.05
C PHE A 114 7.04 -5.70 22.02
N LEU A 115 6.20 -6.59 21.49
CA LEU A 115 4.75 -6.37 21.43
C LEU A 115 4.03 -6.75 22.72
N SER A 116 4.68 -7.45 23.65
CA SER A 116 4.06 -7.89 24.90
C SER A 116 3.33 -6.74 25.63
N GLY A 117 2.07 -6.98 26.01
CA GLY A 117 1.21 -6.00 26.67
C GLY A 117 0.52 -4.99 25.75
N LYS A 118 0.89 -4.94 24.47
CA LYS A 118 0.46 -3.89 23.55
C LYS A 118 -0.81 -4.24 22.79
N LYS A 119 -1.51 -3.19 22.36
CA LYS A 119 -2.67 -3.21 21.48
C LYS A 119 -2.31 -2.50 20.19
N ILE A 120 -2.43 -3.23 19.10
CA ILE A 120 -2.06 -2.79 17.77
C ILE A 120 -3.35 -2.68 16.97
N LEU A 121 -3.55 -1.53 16.33
CA LEU A 121 -4.73 -1.26 15.53
C LEU A 121 -4.34 -0.87 14.11
N PHE A 122 -4.88 -1.62 13.15
CA PHE A 122 -4.78 -1.33 11.73
C PHE A 122 -6.02 -0.59 11.28
N ILE A 123 -5.83 0.50 10.54
CA ILE A 123 -6.90 1.36 10.05
C ILE A 123 -6.63 1.70 8.59
N GLY A 124 -7.55 1.34 7.71
CA GLY A 124 -7.38 1.66 6.30
C GLY A 124 -8.32 0.89 5.38
N PRO A 125 -8.08 0.96 4.06
CA PRO A 125 -8.85 0.23 3.06
C PRO A 125 -8.51 -1.27 3.07
N GLU A 126 -9.11 -2.02 2.14
CA GLU A 126 -8.95 -3.48 2.06
C GLU A 126 -7.47 -3.91 1.93
N THR A 127 -6.62 -3.10 1.30
CA THR A 127 -5.16 -3.38 1.25
C THR A 127 -4.50 -3.42 2.63
N THR A 128 -5.02 -2.66 3.59
CA THR A 128 -4.58 -2.73 4.99
C THR A 128 -5.03 -4.01 5.67
N TYR A 129 -6.20 -4.53 5.31
CA TYR A 129 -6.66 -5.84 5.77
C TYR A 129 -5.77 -6.99 5.27
N TYR A 130 -5.18 -6.86 4.08
CA TYR A 130 -4.24 -7.88 3.60
C TYR A 130 -2.95 -7.86 4.38
N LEU A 131 -2.40 -6.68 4.70
CA LEU A 131 -1.24 -6.61 5.59
C LEU A 131 -1.58 -7.22 6.96
N HIS A 132 -2.78 -6.96 7.48
CA HIS A 132 -3.28 -7.61 8.71
C HIS A 132 -3.28 -9.14 8.58
N SER A 133 -3.83 -9.68 7.50
CA SER A 133 -3.91 -11.13 7.28
C SER A 133 -2.52 -11.75 7.10
N LEU A 134 -1.60 -11.08 6.38
CA LEU A 134 -0.22 -11.52 6.22
C LEU A 134 0.53 -11.54 7.55
N TRP A 135 0.31 -10.54 8.40
CA TRP A 135 0.92 -10.52 9.73
C TRP A 135 0.41 -11.68 10.59
N LEU A 136 -0.90 -11.92 10.60
CA LEU A 136 -1.47 -13.08 11.29
C LEU A 136 -0.88 -14.40 10.79
N ALA A 137 -0.83 -14.61 9.47
CA ALA A 137 -0.24 -15.81 8.87
C ALA A 137 1.23 -16.00 9.26
N SER A 138 2.02 -14.92 9.29
CA SER A 138 3.43 -14.97 9.70
C SER A 138 3.64 -15.39 11.16
N LEU A 139 2.62 -15.20 12.01
CA LEU A 139 2.64 -15.57 13.43
C LEU A 139 2.15 -17.00 13.68
N GLU A 140 1.36 -17.59 12.75
CA GLU A 140 0.79 -18.93 12.92
C GLU A 140 1.86 -20.00 13.16
N THR A 141 2.98 -19.94 12.43
CA THR A 141 4.09 -20.88 12.60
C THR A 141 4.77 -20.73 13.97
N TYR A 142 4.92 -19.49 14.44
CA TYR A 142 5.56 -19.19 15.72
C TYR A 142 4.66 -19.61 16.91
N GLU A 143 3.36 -19.33 16.83
CA GLU A 143 2.40 -19.64 17.89
C GLU A 143 1.84 -21.06 17.82
N ARG A 144 2.09 -21.79 16.72
CA ARG A 144 1.57 -23.13 16.42
C ARG A 144 0.04 -23.20 16.51
N ARG A 145 -0.63 -22.17 16.01
CA ARG A 145 -2.09 -22.09 15.97
C ARG A 145 -2.54 -21.21 14.81
N SER A 146 -3.76 -21.42 14.34
CA SER A 146 -4.36 -20.56 13.31
C SER A 146 -4.85 -19.24 13.89
N HIS A 147 -4.84 -18.23 13.03
CA HIS A 147 -5.38 -16.90 13.30
C HIS A 147 -6.47 -16.55 12.28
N THR A 148 -7.55 -17.31 12.27
CA THR A 148 -8.66 -17.08 11.35
C THR A 148 -9.33 -15.73 11.62
N CYS A 149 -9.51 -14.93 10.57
CA CYS A 149 -10.23 -13.66 10.60
C CYS A 149 -11.46 -13.75 9.69
N LEU A 150 -12.61 -13.25 10.17
CA LEU A 150 -13.90 -13.38 9.48
C LEU A 150 -14.08 -12.42 8.28
N GLY A 151 -13.06 -11.65 7.93
CA GLY A 151 -13.12 -10.65 6.87
C GLY A 151 -12.90 -9.22 7.36
N HIS A 152 -12.71 -8.31 6.41
CA HIS A 152 -12.41 -6.91 6.69
C HIS A 152 -13.58 -6.18 7.39
N GLU A 153 -14.83 -6.54 7.14
CA GLU A 153 -15.99 -5.92 7.80
C GLU A 153 -16.24 -6.43 9.23
N PHE A 154 -15.73 -7.62 9.56
CA PHE A 154 -16.09 -8.34 10.79
C PHE A 154 -14.92 -8.58 11.75
N CYS A 155 -13.73 -8.06 11.44
CA CYS A 155 -12.58 -8.16 12.33
C CYS A 155 -12.83 -7.42 13.65
N THR A 156 -12.76 -8.16 14.76
CA THR A 156 -12.87 -7.60 16.11
C THR A 156 -11.48 -7.38 16.70
N PHE A 157 -10.81 -8.46 17.06
CA PHE A 157 -9.41 -8.50 17.49
C PHE A 157 -8.89 -9.94 17.49
N HIS A 158 -7.57 -10.07 17.42
CA HIS A 158 -6.84 -11.32 17.58
C HIS A 158 -5.91 -11.16 18.77
N HIS A 159 -5.91 -12.14 19.65
CA HIS A 159 -4.78 -12.30 20.56
C HIS A 159 -3.60 -12.77 19.71
N ILE A 160 -2.41 -12.21 19.92
CA ILE A 160 -1.18 -12.61 19.23
C ILE A 160 -0.02 -12.70 20.23
N CYS A 161 1.10 -13.24 19.78
CA CYS A 161 2.31 -13.46 20.55
C CYS A 161 2.08 -14.31 21.81
N ARG A 162 1.10 -15.22 21.75
CA ARG A 162 0.81 -16.14 22.84
C ARG A 162 1.54 -17.45 22.58
N LEU A 163 2.62 -17.68 23.32
CA LEU A 163 3.26 -19.00 23.33
C LEU A 163 2.28 -20.03 23.89
N SER A 164 2.16 -21.17 23.19
CA SER A 164 1.37 -22.29 23.66
C SER A 164 1.96 -22.75 25.00
N THR A 165 1.22 -22.58 26.09
CA THR A 165 1.66 -23.01 27.42
C THR A 165 1.86 -24.53 27.37
N VAL A 166 3.12 -24.94 27.41
CA VAL A 166 3.52 -26.34 27.42
C VAL A 166 2.98 -26.97 28.71
N SER A 167 2.00 -27.84 28.55
CA SER A 167 1.69 -28.97 29.44
C SER A 167 1.43 -28.63 30.92
N GLY A 168 0.17 -28.39 31.29
CA GLY A 168 -0.31 -28.62 32.66
C GLY A 168 -1.09 -27.48 33.32
N GLU A 169 -1.01 -26.25 32.80
CA GLU A 169 -1.92 -25.19 33.23
C GLU A 169 -3.23 -25.34 32.48
N LEU A 170 -4.33 -25.39 33.24
CA LEU A 170 -5.70 -25.46 32.73
C LEU A 170 -5.84 -24.56 31.49
N PRO A 171 -6.38 -25.08 30.37
CA PRO A 171 -6.73 -24.19 29.27
C PRO A 171 -7.59 -23.10 29.91
N LEU A 172 -7.19 -21.82 29.77
CA LEU A 172 -8.12 -20.73 30.07
C LEU A 172 -9.25 -20.85 29.04
N GLU A 173 -10.18 -21.76 29.31
CA GLU A 173 -11.46 -21.93 28.66
C GLU A 173 -12.14 -20.57 28.72
N GLY A 174 -12.38 -20.00 27.54
CA GLY A 174 -12.91 -18.64 27.40
C GLY A 174 -11.92 -17.60 26.86
N LEU A 175 -10.65 -17.95 26.63
CA LEU A 175 -9.69 -17.07 25.94
C LEU A 175 -9.56 -17.31 24.43
N THR A 176 -9.90 -18.51 23.97
CA THR A 176 -9.71 -18.99 22.59
C THR A 176 -10.93 -18.78 21.70
N ASP A 177 -12.12 -18.54 22.27
CA ASP A 177 -13.33 -18.38 21.48
C ASP A 177 -13.44 -16.95 20.94
N GLY A 178 -13.45 -16.80 19.62
CA GLY A 178 -13.23 -15.58 18.83
C GLY A 178 -14.27 -14.47 18.99
N ARG A 179 -15.10 -14.55 20.03
CA ARG A 179 -16.23 -13.66 20.28
C ARG A 179 -16.28 -13.14 21.72
N LYS A 180 -15.13 -12.84 22.33
CA LYS A 180 -15.20 -12.17 23.65
C LYS A 180 -15.91 -10.84 23.52
N LYS A 181 -16.97 -10.67 24.31
CA LYS A 181 -17.67 -9.38 24.46
C LYS A 181 -16.79 -8.28 25.08
N LYS A 182 -15.66 -8.63 25.71
CA LYS A 182 -14.78 -7.69 26.40
C LYS A 182 -13.31 -7.85 25.98
N MET A 183 -12.71 -6.74 25.56
CA MET A 183 -11.30 -6.63 25.22
C MET A 183 -10.43 -6.83 26.49
N PRO A 184 -9.37 -7.67 26.45
CA PRO A 184 -8.43 -7.82 27.55
C PRO A 184 -7.81 -6.49 28.04
N SER A 185 -7.55 -6.41 29.34
CA SER A 185 -6.82 -5.27 29.94
C SER A 185 -5.32 -5.38 29.67
N ASN A 186 -4.58 -4.26 29.74
CA ASN A 186 -3.13 -4.25 29.54
C ASN A 186 -2.41 -5.15 30.56
N ASN A 187 -2.88 -5.17 31.82
CA ASN A 187 -2.32 -6.05 32.85
C ASN A 187 -2.45 -7.53 32.46
N MET A 188 -3.61 -7.93 31.92
CA MET A 188 -3.83 -9.30 31.46
C MET A 188 -2.91 -9.68 30.29
N LEU A 189 -2.72 -8.76 29.33
CA LEU A 189 -1.79 -8.98 28.21
C LEU A 189 -0.34 -9.10 28.69
N MET A 190 0.08 -8.27 29.65
CA MET A 190 1.40 -8.36 30.27
C MET A 190 1.62 -9.68 31.01
N THR A 191 0.63 -10.13 31.79
CA THR A 191 0.70 -11.43 32.49
C THR A 191 0.84 -12.58 31.52
N LEU A 192 0.12 -12.53 30.40
CA LEU A 192 0.15 -13.57 29.35
C LEU A 192 1.33 -13.41 28.38
N LYS A 193 2.15 -12.36 28.52
CA LYS A 193 3.21 -11.96 27.58
C LYS A 193 2.72 -11.92 26.13
N SER A 194 1.50 -11.42 25.94
CA SER A 194 0.78 -11.43 24.67
C SER A 194 0.38 -10.03 24.23
N SER A 195 -0.19 -9.91 23.04
CA SER A 195 -0.65 -8.65 22.47
C SER A 195 -2.03 -8.80 21.85
N LEU A 196 -2.65 -7.67 21.53
CA LEU A 196 -3.88 -7.62 20.74
C LEU A 196 -3.61 -6.99 19.38
N PHE A 197 -4.18 -7.60 18.34
CA PHE A 197 -4.08 -7.16 16.97
C PHE A 197 -5.48 -6.94 16.40
N GLN A 198 -5.75 -5.74 15.89
CA GLN A 198 -7.08 -5.33 15.47
C GLN A 198 -7.03 -4.72 14.08
N TYR A 199 -8.14 -4.81 13.36
CA TYR A 199 -8.36 -4.10 12.11
C TYR A 199 -9.67 -3.32 12.15
N THR A 200 -9.67 -2.14 11.52
CA THR A 200 -10.87 -1.35 11.30
C THR A 200 -10.86 -0.78 9.88
N PHE A 201 -11.95 -1.01 9.16
CA PHE A 201 -12.06 -0.58 7.78
C PHE A 201 -12.40 0.92 7.68
N SER A 202 -11.55 1.66 6.98
CA SER A 202 -11.80 3.06 6.62
C SER A 202 -11.08 3.40 5.32
N THR A 203 -11.85 3.72 4.28
CA THR A 203 -11.29 4.04 2.95
C THR A 203 -10.73 5.46 2.88
N THR A 204 -11.36 6.41 3.59
CA THR A 204 -10.97 7.83 3.56
C THR A 204 -10.12 8.27 4.76
N LEU A 205 -10.00 7.43 5.78
CA LEU A 205 -9.52 7.80 7.12
C LEU A 205 -10.29 9.00 7.69
N ASP A 206 -11.59 9.13 7.42
CA ASP A 206 -12.41 10.18 8.03
C ASP A 206 -12.33 10.07 9.55
N ALA A 207 -12.00 11.19 10.20
CA ALA A 207 -11.74 11.27 11.63
C ALA A 207 -12.79 12.13 12.36
N SER A 208 -14.04 12.16 11.89
CA SER A 208 -15.12 12.85 12.61
C SER A 208 -15.23 12.33 14.05
N GLU A 209 -15.20 13.24 15.02
CA GLU A 209 -15.31 12.89 16.45
C GLU A 209 -16.70 12.35 16.81
N ASN A 210 -17.70 12.65 15.97
CA ASN A 210 -19.07 12.21 16.15
C ASN A 210 -19.26 10.81 15.57
N ASN A 211 -19.44 9.82 16.44
CA ASN A 211 -19.75 8.44 16.04
C ASN A 211 -21.10 8.29 15.31
N HIS A 212 -21.95 9.32 15.35
CA HIS A 212 -23.22 9.37 14.62
C HIS A 212 -23.12 10.14 13.29
N ASP A 213 -21.92 10.50 12.84
CA ASP A 213 -21.71 11.10 11.53
C ASP A 213 -22.33 10.22 10.43
N ARG A 214 -22.88 10.87 9.40
CA ARG A 214 -23.45 10.17 8.24
C ARG A 214 -22.42 9.26 7.57
N LEU A 215 -21.14 9.63 7.61
CA LEU A 215 -20.04 8.86 7.02
C LEU A 215 -19.83 7.49 7.69
N TYR A 216 -20.26 7.33 8.94
CA TYR A 216 -20.15 6.07 9.69
C TYR A 216 -21.46 5.30 9.80
N THR A 217 -22.59 5.99 9.68
CA THR A 217 -23.92 5.42 9.98
C THR A 217 -24.74 5.10 8.74
N LYS A 218 -24.38 5.64 7.57
CA LYS A 218 -25.13 5.46 6.33
C LYS A 218 -24.21 5.11 5.16
N PRO A 219 -24.68 4.38 4.14
CA PRO A 219 -23.98 4.29 2.88
C PRO A 219 -23.80 5.68 2.26
N VAL A 220 -22.55 6.10 2.03
CA VAL A 220 -22.22 7.36 1.38
C VAL A 220 -21.54 7.06 0.05
N VAL A 221 -21.93 7.80 -0.99
CA VAL A 221 -21.31 7.79 -2.31
C VAL A 221 -20.50 9.06 -2.42
N ASP A 222 -19.22 8.93 -2.78
CA ASP A 222 -18.37 10.07 -3.03
C ASP A 222 -18.86 10.83 -4.27
N GLU A 223 -19.03 12.14 -4.15
CA GLU A 223 -19.68 12.96 -5.18
C GLU A 223 -18.86 13.06 -6.47
N GLN A 224 -17.54 12.87 -6.39
CA GLN A 224 -16.62 13.04 -7.51
C GLN A 224 -16.43 11.75 -8.30
N THR A 225 -16.30 10.66 -7.57
CA THR A 225 -16.07 9.34 -8.14
C THR A 225 -17.37 8.58 -8.36
N ALA A 226 -18.48 8.99 -7.74
CA ALA A 226 -19.71 8.22 -7.70
C ALA A 226 -19.52 6.78 -7.17
N ILE A 227 -18.46 6.54 -6.39
CA ILE A 227 -18.16 5.25 -5.77
C ILE A 227 -18.55 5.29 -4.31
N ARG A 228 -19.11 4.19 -3.82
CA ARG A 228 -19.45 4.05 -2.40
C ARG A 228 -18.19 4.06 -1.55
N VAL A 229 -18.21 4.87 -0.49
CA VAL A 229 -17.08 5.05 0.43
C VAL A 229 -17.46 4.48 1.81
N PRO A 230 -17.00 3.26 2.13
CA PRO A 230 -17.22 2.68 3.44
C PRO A 230 -16.22 3.21 4.47
N ASN A 231 -16.72 3.63 5.63
CA ASN A 231 -15.94 4.01 6.80
C ASN A 231 -16.58 3.46 8.08
N THR A 232 -15.75 3.00 9.01
CA THR A 232 -16.17 2.64 10.37
C THR A 232 -15.63 3.68 11.35
N TYR A 233 -16.39 4.02 12.40
CA TYR A 233 -15.90 4.91 13.44
C TYR A 233 -14.71 4.28 14.21
N TRP A 234 -13.50 4.71 13.88
CA TRP A 234 -12.26 4.08 14.34
C TRP A 234 -11.56 4.83 15.49
N LEU A 235 -11.84 6.12 15.71
CA LEU A 235 -11.19 6.93 16.75
C LEU A 235 -11.31 6.30 18.15
N ARG A 236 -12.49 5.76 18.50
CA ARG A 236 -12.68 5.08 19.81
C ARG A 236 -11.74 3.89 20.02
N ARG A 237 -11.40 3.17 18.95
CA ARG A 237 -10.45 2.04 19.00
C ARG A 237 -9.02 2.57 19.04
N ALA A 238 -8.71 3.60 18.26
CA ALA A 238 -7.41 4.24 18.22
C ALA A 238 -6.97 4.78 19.59
N ARG A 239 -7.85 5.48 20.30
CA ARG A 239 -7.59 5.98 21.69
C ARG A 239 -7.23 4.89 22.70
N LYS A 240 -7.40 3.62 22.37
CA LYS A 240 -7.08 2.48 23.24
C LYS A 240 -5.90 1.65 22.74
N ALA A 241 -5.34 2.02 21.60
CA ALA A 241 -4.23 1.30 20.98
C ALA A 241 -2.89 1.92 21.42
N ASP A 242 -1.88 1.09 21.58
CA ASP A 242 -0.51 1.51 21.86
C ASP A 242 0.26 1.75 20.56
N VAL A 243 -0.10 1.02 19.49
CA VAL A 243 0.46 1.16 18.14
C VAL A 243 -0.68 1.26 17.15
N ILE A 244 -0.64 2.27 16.28
CA ILE A 244 -1.64 2.51 15.25
C ILE A 244 -0.95 2.50 13.90
N VAL A 245 -1.36 1.58 13.04
CA VAL A 245 -0.92 1.50 11.64
C VAL A 245 -2.05 1.99 10.75
N ILE A 246 -1.82 3.09 10.06
CA ILE A 246 -2.80 3.79 9.23
C ILE A 246 -2.41 3.74 7.76
N ASN A 247 -3.41 3.69 6.89
CA ASN A 247 -3.26 3.88 5.45
C ASN A 247 -4.52 4.51 4.87
N ARG A 248 -4.32 5.41 3.91
CA ARG A 248 -5.38 5.87 3.00
C ARG A 248 -4.95 5.54 1.59
N GLY A 249 -5.68 4.65 0.94
CA GLY A 249 -5.42 4.22 -0.42
C GLY A 249 -5.65 5.33 -1.45
N PRO A 250 -5.20 5.13 -2.71
CA PRO A 250 -5.59 5.96 -3.85
C PRO A 250 -7.10 6.15 -3.96
N VAL A 251 -7.50 7.32 -4.46
CA VAL A 251 -8.90 7.59 -4.77
C VAL A 251 -9.23 6.83 -6.06
N PRO A 252 -10.31 6.03 -6.09
CA PRO A 252 -10.66 5.28 -7.28
C PRO A 252 -11.04 6.20 -8.44
N SER A 253 -10.94 5.72 -9.68
CA SER A 253 -11.45 6.49 -10.83
C SER A 253 -12.98 6.58 -10.77
N PRO A 254 -13.64 7.55 -11.44
CA PRO A 254 -15.09 7.66 -11.43
C PRO A 254 -15.81 6.39 -11.88
N ALA A 255 -16.97 6.08 -11.31
CA ALA A 255 -17.78 4.89 -11.59
C ALA A 255 -18.09 4.73 -13.09
N THR A 256 -18.20 5.84 -13.82
CA THR A 256 -18.41 5.87 -15.27
C THR A 256 -17.28 5.22 -16.07
N THR A 257 -16.06 5.14 -15.51
CA THR A 257 -14.97 4.41 -16.16
C THR A 257 -15.25 2.92 -16.17
N TYR A 258 -15.84 2.35 -15.11
CA TYR A 258 -16.14 0.93 -15.01
C TYR A 258 -17.37 0.46 -15.80
N ALA A 259 -18.12 1.38 -16.41
CA ALA A 259 -19.26 1.05 -17.24
C ALA A 259 -18.80 0.50 -18.60
N PHE A 260 -18.71 -0.82 -18.72
CA PHE A 260 -18.39 -1.50 -19.97
C PHE A 260 -19.63 -1.69 -20.84
N SER A 261 -19.50 -1.43 -22.13
CA SER A 261 -20.37 -2.02 -23.16
C SER A 261 -19.52 -2.92 -24.06
N SER A 262 -20.16 -3.82 -24.81
CA SER A 262 -19.48 -4.76 -25.72
C SER A 262 -18.52 -4.10 -26.72
N GLU A 263 -18.65 -2.80 -26.97
CA GLU A 263 -17.92 -2.06 -27.99
C GLU A 263 -17.05 -0.90 -27.45
N LYS A 264 -17.15 -0.56 -26.16
CA LYS A 264 -16.46 0.62 -25.62
C LYS A 264 -15.61 0.26 -24.40
N SER A 265 -14.35 0.69 -24.45
CA SER A 265 -13.55 0.87 -23.24
C SER A 265 -14.22 1.91 -22.35
N GLY A 266 -13.99 1.81 -21.04
CA GLY A 266 -14.58 2.68 -20.03
C GLY A 266 -14.61 4.18 -20.39
N ASN A 267 -15.58 4.93 -19.87
CA ASN A 267 -15.68 6.37 -20.18
C ASN A 267 -14.63 7.19 -19.40
N TRP A 268 -13.51 7.48 -20.05
CA TRP A 268 -12.40 8.30 -19.51
C TRP A 268 -12.49 9.79 -19.84
N THR A 269 -13.64 10.30 -20.30
CA THR A 269 -13.79 11.73 -20.70
C THR A 269 -13.49 12.72 -19.57
N PHE A 270 -13.68 12.32 -18.30
CA PHE A 270 -13.35 13.15 -17.15
C PHE A 270 -11.88 13.60 -17.13
N THR A 271 -10.96 12.78 -17.65
CA THR A 271 -9.51 13.11 -17.69
C THR A 271 -9.25 14.31 -18.61
N ARG A 272 -9.96 14.40 -19.73
CA ARG A 272 -9.90 15.55 -20.65
C ARG A 272 -10.52 16.79 -20.03
N ASN A 273 -11.65 16.63 -19.33
CA ASN A 273 -12.30 17.73 -18.63
C ASN A 273 -11.38 18.32 -17.54
N ILE A 274 -10.74 17.46 -16.74
CA ILE A 274 -9.75 17.87 -15.74
C ILE A 274 -8.58 18.58 -16.44
N CYS A 275 -8.04 18.04 -17.53
CA CYS A 275 -6.96 18.70 -18.25
C CYS A 275 -7.35 20.10 -18.74
N ALA A 276 -8.54 20.24 -19.34
CA ALA A 276 -9.03 21.51 -19.87
C ALA A 276 -9.24 22.57 -18.78
N GLN A 277 -9.64 22.15 -17.57
CA GLN A 277 -9.87 23.05 -16.44
C GLN A 277 -8.58 23.33 -15.65
N ASN A 278 -7.77 22.29 -15.41
CA ASN A 278 -6.63 22.28 -14.50
C ASN A 278 -5.54 21.33 -15.02
N ASN A 279 -4.70 21.85 -15.90
CA ASN A 279 -3.54 21.12 -16.40
C ASN A 279 -2.34 21.27 -15.45
N HIS A 280 -2.18 20.32 -14.54
CA HIS A 280 -1.05 20.28 -13.60
C HIS A 280 0.27 20.00 -14.30
N LEU A 281 0.26 19.30 -15.43
CA LEU A 281 1.44 19.01 -16.24
C LEU A 281 1.91 20.21 -17.10
N GLY A 282 1.21 21.35 -17.02
CA GLY A 282 1.62 22.60 -17.68
C GLY A 282 1.36 22.61 -19.18
N SER A 283 2.42 22.60 -20.00
CA SER A 283 2.34 22.81 -21.45
C SER A 283 1.86 21.61 -22.26
N SER A 284 1.65 20.44 -21.62
CA SER A 284 1.17 19.24 -22.28
C SER A 284 -0.24 19.48 -22.82
N PRO A 285 -0.48 19.35 -24.13
CA PRO A 285 -1.80 19.68 -24.67
C PRO A 285 -2.83 18.64 -24.23
N CYS A 286 -4.09 19.04 -24.03
CA CYS A 286 -5.17 18.13 -23.59
C CYS A 286 -5.64 17.13 -24.66
N ASN A 287 -5.00 17.13 -25.83
CA ASN A 287 -5.08 16.10 -26.85
C ASN A 287 -3.93 15.07 -26.76
N ALA A 288 -3.18 15.05 -25.64
CA ALA A 288 -2.13 14.08 -25.37
C ALA A 288 -2.68 12.65 -25.23
N THR A 289 -1.75 11.70 -25.04
CA THR A 289 -2.07 10.29 -24.86
C THR A 289 -2.89 10.06 -23.59
N LEU A 290 -3.59 8.92 -23.53
CA LEU A 290 -4.41 8.57 -22.36
C LEU A 290 -3.56 8.50 -21.08
N GLU A 291 -2.33 7.99 -21.16
CA GLU A 291 -1.36 7.97 -20.06
C GLU A 291 -1.15 9.37 -19.50
N THR A 292 -0.85 10.35 -20.35
CA THR A 292 -0.62 11.73 -19.92
C THR A 292 -1.86 12.32 -19.24
N LEU A 293 -3.04 12.05 -19.81
CA LEU A 293 -4.32 12.51 -19.25
C LEU A 293 -4.63 11.85 -17.90
N LEU A 294 -4.34 10.55 -17.75
CA LEU A 294 -4.51 9.80 -16.50
C LEU A 294 -3.58 10.31 -15.40
N VAL A 295 -2.31 10.62 -15.73
CA VAL A 295 -1.38 11.19 -14.75
C VAL A 295 -1.81 12.59 -14.33
N ASN A 296 -2.27 13.43 -15.27
CA ASN A 296 -2.80 14.75 -14.92
C ASN A 296 -4.04 14.63 -14.02
N ALA A 297 -4.93 13.67 -14.31
CA ALA A 297 -6.09 13.40 -13.46
C ALA A 297 -5.69 12.88 -12.07
N ALA A 298 -4.72 11.96 -11.99
CA ALA A 298 -4.19 11.47 -10.73
C ALA A 298 -3.56 12.60 -9.90
N LEU A 299 -2.73 13.45 -10.50
CA LEU A 299 -2.20 14.66 -9.88
C LEU A 299 -3.30 15.58 -9.35
N HIS A 300 -4.32 15.83 -10.18
CA HIS A 300 -5.45 16.66 -9.79
C HIS A 300 -6.15 16.10 -8.56
N VAL A 301 -6.43 14.79 -8.54
CA VAL A 301 -7.13 14.16 -7.43
C VAL A 301 -6.27 14.08 -6.18
N THR A 302 -4.98 13.76 -6.31
CA THR A 302 -4.04 13.76 -5.18
C THR A 302 -3.92 15.14 -4.55
N VAL A 303 -3.77 16.19 -5.35
CA VAL A 303 -3.53 17.56 -4.85
C VAL A 303 -4.81 18.22 -4.32
N ASN A 304 -5.94 18.08 -5.02
CA ASN A 304 -7.15 18.85 -4.70
C ASN A 304 -8.12 18.11 -3.78
N TYR A 305 -8.01 16.78 -3.66
CA TYR A 305 -8.96 15.98 -2.89
C TYR A 305 -8.30 15.10 -1.84
N TYR A 306 -7.31 14.29 -2.22
CA TYR A 306 -6.63 13.41 -1.28
C TYR A 306 -5.90 14.18 -0.18
N LEU A 307 -5.00 15.10 -0.55
CA LEU A 307 -4.19 15.86 0.42
C LEU A 307 -5.03 16.74 1.37
N PRO A 308 -6.00 17.56 0.91
CA PRO A 308 -6.80 18.38 1.82
C PRO A 308 -7.61 17.54 2.81
N SER A 309 -8.24 16.46 2.33
CA SER A 309 -9.01 15.56 3.18
C SER A 309 -8.10 14.79 4.15
N LEU A 310 -6.92 14.35 3.72
CA LEU A 310 -5.93 13.71 4.59
C LEU A 310 -5.49 14.67 5.69
N PHE A 311 -5.21 15.92 5.34
CA PHE A 311 -4.77 16.93 6.29
C PHE A 311 -5.81 17.16 7.39
N GLN A 312 -7.10 17.25 7.02
CA GLN A 312 -8.17 17.35 8.01
C GLN A 312 -8.14 16.19 9.00
N SER A 313 -7.97 14.95 8.52
CA SER A 313 -7.82 13.78 9.39
C SER A 313 -6.58 13.84 10.27
N LEU A 314 -5.42 14.25 9.71
CA LEU A 314 -4.17 14.36 10.44
C LEU A 314 -4.21 15.44 11.53
N GLN A 315 -4.89 16.57 11.27
CA GLN A 315 -5.11 17.61 12.27
C GLN A 315 -5.89 17.05 13.47
N ILE A 316 -6.99 16.35 13.22
CA ILE A 316 -7.80 15.75 14.29
C ILE A 316 -6.98 14.71 15.07
N ILE A 317 -6.26 13.83 14.35
CA ILE A 317 -5.36 12.84 14.97
C ILE A 317 -4.33 13.51 15.88
N SER A 318 -3.71 14.60 15.42
CA SER A 318 -2.67 15.31 16.17
C SER A 318 -3.18 16.06 17.40
N GLN A 319 -4.46 16.46 17.39
CA GLN A 319 -5.11 17.17 18.50
C GLN A 319 -5.65 16.20 19.55
N ASP A 320 -5.87 14.93 19.19
CA ASP A 320 -6.34 13.89 20.11
C ASP A 320 -5.22 13.40 21.03
N ILE A 321 -5.26 13.81 22.29
CA ILE A 321 -4.22 13.53 23.31
C ILE A 321 -4.00 12.02 23.52
N GLU A 322 -5.06 11.21 23.43
CA GLU A 322 -4.94 9.76 23.65
C GLU A 322 -4.26 9.08 22.45
N ILE A 323 -4.55 9.53 21.23
CA ILE A 323 -3.91 9.02 20.01
C ILE A 323 -2.46 9.52 19.90
N ALA A 324 -2.19 10.77 20.29
CA ALA A 324 -0.85 11.36 20.25
C ALA A 324 0.16 10.62 21.17
N ARG A 325 -0.33 9.86 22.16
CA ARG A 325 0.51 8.99 23.02
C ARG A 325 0.87 7.66 22.38
N SER A 326 0.14 7.25 21.34
CA SER A 326 0.38 5.99 20.62
C SER A 326 1.51 6.14 19.61
N SER A 327 2.19 5.03 19.29
CA SER A 327 3.11 5.00 18.16
C SER A 327 2.32 4.98 16.85
N LEU A 328 2.40 6.06 16.07
CA LEU A 328 1.72 6.18 14.78
C LEU A 328 2.65 5.81 13.63
N VAL A 329 2.16 4.90 12.80
CA VAL A 329 2.86 4.40 11.61
C VAL A 329 1.94 4.52 10.43
N TRP A 330 2.43 5.11 9.35
CA TRP A 330 1.76 5.10 8.06
C TRP A 330 2.38 4.04 7.16
N GLN A 331 1.63 3.02 6.78
CA GLN A 331 2.10 2.09 5.75
C GLN A 331 1.81 2.67 4.35
N SER A 332 2.69 2.45 3.38
CA SER A 332 2.41 2.85 2.00
C SER A 332 1.26 2.02 1.38
N SER A 333 0.72 2.52 0.28
CA SER A 333 -0.16 1.72 -0.57
C SER A 333 0.64 0.73 -1.42
N TRP A 334 -0.03 -0.33 -1.83
CA TRP A 334 0.57 -1.41 -2.61
C TRP A 334 0.41 -1.07 -4.09
N TYR A 335 1.44 -1.27 -4.90
CA TYR A 335 1.29 -1.21 -6.37
C TYR A 335 0.50 -2.43 -6.87
N ILE A 336 -0.45 -2.19 -7.76
CA ILE A 336 -1.13 -3.27 -8.48
C ILE A 336 -0.17 -3.77 -9.57
N GLN A 337 0.11 -5.07 -9.55
CA GLN A 337 1.03 -5.70 -10.50
C GLN A 337 0.35 -5.86 -11.86
N PRO A 338 1.07 -5.77 -13.00
CA PRO A 338 0.42 -5.88 -14.31
C PRO A 338 -0.17 -7.25 -14.63
N ILE A 339 0.37 -8.31 -14.04
CA ILE A 339 -0.23 -9.65 -14.19
C ILE A 339 -1.69 -9.70 -13.69
N CYS A 340 -2.03 -8.75 -12.81
CA CYS A 340 -3.36 -8.52 -12.29
C CYS A 340 -4.25 -7.76 -13.27
N SER A 341 -3.66 -6.81 -13.99
CA SER A 341 -4.38 -5.96 -14.93
C SER A 341 -4.87 -6.67 -16.19
N LEU A 342 -4.35 -7.87 -16.51
CA LEU A 342 -4.63 -8.53 -17.79
C LEU A 342 -5.78 -9.54 -17.73
N ALA A 343 -6.29 -9.87 -16.55
CA ALA A 343 -7.33 -10.88 -16.40
C ALA A 343 -8.71 -10.30 -16.73
N LEU A 344 -9.50 -11.03 -17.52
CA LEU A 344 -10.92 -10.75 -17.79
C LEU A 344 -11.23 -9.39 -18.43
N LEU A 345 -10.24 -8.74 -19.05
CA LEU A 345 -10.48 -7.49 -19.77
C LEU A 345 -11.05 -7.74 -21.17
N PRO A 346 -12.03 -6.93 -21.61
CA PRO A 346 -12.41 -6.89 -23.02
C PRO A 346 -11.21 -6.53 -23.91
N ASN A 347 -11.11 -7.16 -25.08
CA ASN A 347 -10.06 -6.86 -26.07
C ASN A 347 -10.07 -5.39 -26.55
N SER A 348 -11.14 -4.65 -26.28
CA SER A 348 -11.28 -3.22 -26.61
C SER A 348 -10.54 -2.30 -25.64
N VAL A 349 -10.06 -2.80 -24.49
CA VAL A 349 -9.32 -2.00 -23.52
C VAL A 349 -7.86 -1.88 -23.96
N SER A 350 -7.43 -0.65 -24.27
CA SER A 350 -6.03 -0.36 -24.56
C SER A 350 -5.18 -0.50 -23.30
N LEU A 351 -4.13 -1.32 -23.39
CA LEU A 351 -3.13 -1.43 -22.35
C LEU A 351 -2.10 -0.30 -22.48
N LEU A 352 -1.56 0.13 -21.34
CA LEU A 352 -0.67 1.26 -21.20
C LEU A 352 0.69 0.80 -20.69
N GLU A 353 1.74 1.50 -21.08
CA GLU A 353 3.09 1.24 -20.58
C GLU A 353 3.16 1.57 -19.09
N ASP A 354 3.53 0.59 -18.24
CA ASP A 354 3.73 0.82 -16.81
C ASP A 354 5.00 1.63 -16.59
N THR A 355 4.83 2.94 -16.59
CA THR A 355 5.94 3.87 -16.37
C THR A 355 6.39 3.90 -14.92
N TRP A 356 5.58 3.49 -13.95
CA TRP A 356 5.82 3.75 -12.52
C TRP A 356 6.67 2.70 -11.83
N SER A 357 6.63 1.45 -12.30
CA SER A 357 7.47 0.39 -11.78
C SER A 357 8.95 0.58 -12.08
N THR A 358 9.80 0.09 -11.18
CA THR A 358 11.23 0.45 -11.13
C THR A 358 12.14 -0.45 -11.96
N GLU A 359 11.67 -1.60 -12.46
CA GLU A 359 12.58 -2.62 -12.99
C GLU A 359 12.20 -3.25 -14.33
N ASN A 360 10.92 -3.30 -14.73
CA ASN A 360 10.52 -3.80 -16.04
C ASN A 360 9.27 -3.09 -16.56
N VAL A 361 9.32 -2.68 -17.81
CA VAL A 361 8.16 -2.13 -18.52
C VAL A 361 7.19 -3.28 -18.81
N GLY A 362 6.14 -3.39 -18.01
CA GLY A 362 4.97 -4.20 -18.34
C GLY A 362 3.86 -3.34 -18.94
N LEU A 363 2.78 -4.01 -19.33
CA LEU A 363 1.57 -3.38 -19.82
C LEU A 363 0.47 -3.50 -18.77
N VAL A 364 -0.14 -2.38 -18.40
CA VAL A 364 -1.21 -2.28 -17.41
C VAL A 364 -2.48 -1.72 -18.01
N ASP A 365 -3.62 -2.05 -17.40
CA ASP A 365 -4.90 -1.43 -17.77
C ASP A 365 -4.98 0.04 -17.29
N PRO A 366 -5.89 0.85 -17.83
CA PRO A 366 -6.05 2.26 -17.45
C PRO A 366 -6.35 2.52 -15.97
N TRP A 367 -7.06 1.62 -15.27
CA TRP A 367 -7.37 1.76 -13.85
C TRP A 367 -6.15 1.47 -12.99
N THR A 368 -5.43 0.39 -13.30
CA THR A 368 -4.16 0.04 -12.66
C THR A 368 -3.14 1.15 -12.86
N PHE A 369 -3.04 1.70 -14.08
CA PHE A 369 -2.16 2.83 -14.38
C PHE A 369 -2.52 4.06 -13.55
N TYR A 370 -3.81 4.43 -13.50
CA TYR A 370 -4.31 5.56 -12.72
C TYR A 370 -4.08 5.38 -11.21
N TYR A 371 -4.32 4.18 -10.69
CA TYR A 371 -4.09 3.82 -9.30
C TYR A 371 -2.59 3.88 -8.96
N ASN A 372 -1.72 3.22 -9.73
CA ASN A 372 -0.28 3.19 -9.50
C ASN A 372 0.36 4.58 -9.61
N SER A 373 -0.17 5.44 -10.49
CA SER A 373 0.23 6.85 -10.58
C SER A 373 0.03 7.56 -9.23
N GLN A 374 -1.12 7.34 -8.57
CA GLN A 374 -1.39 7.93 -7.25
C GLN A 374 -0.52 7.29 -6.15
N VAL A 375 -0.30 5.97 -6.17
CA VAL A 375 0.61 5.32 -5.21
C VAL A 375 2.00 5.95 -5.27
N TYR A 376 2.53 6.14 -6.48
CA TYR A 376 3.80 6.83 -6.70
C TYR A 376 3.80 8.26 -6.11
N MET A 377 2.75 9.03 -6.37
CA MET A 377 2.61 10.38 -5.83
C MET A 377 2.57 10.36 -4.29
N HIS A 378 1.85 9.41 -3.69
CA HIS A 378 1.77 9.26 -2.23
C HIS A 378 3.13 8.89 -1.62
N ASP A 379 3.85 7.95 -2.23
CA ASP A 379 5.21 7.56 -1.83
C ASP A 379 6.20 8.75 -1.87
N ARG A 380 5.99 9.70 -2.79
CA ARG A 380 6.81 10.90 -2.89
C ARG A 380 6.43 11.98 -1.85
N LEU A 381 5.13 12.17 -1.61
CA LEU A 381 4.59 13.24 -0.78
C LEU A 381 4.63 12.92 0.71
N LEU A 382 4.13 11.75 1.10
CA LEU A 382 3.81 11.43 2.49
C LEU A 382 5.03 11.35 3.41
N PRO A 383 6.20 10.81 3.01
CA PRO A 383 7.40 10.83 3.84
C PRO A 383 7.87 12.24 4.21
N LYS A 384 7.47 13.27 3.43
CA LYS A 384 7.81 14.67 3.70
C LYS A 384 6.78 15.36 4.58
N ILE A 385 5.51 14.94 4.52
CA ILE A 385 4.39 15.56 5.24
C ILE A 385 4.21 14.93 6.63
N LEU A 386 4.18 13.60 6.72
CA LEU A 386 3.83 12.86 7.92
C LEU A 386 4.75 13.08 9.14
N PRO A 387 6.07 13.29 9.00
CA PRO A 387 6.93 13.58 10.15
C PRO A 387 6.49 14.81 10.95
N HIS A 388 5.86 15.80 10.30
CA HIS A 388 5.33 16.99 10.99
C HIS A 388 4.16 16.68 11.93
N PHE A 389 3.54 15.50 11.79
CA PHE A 389 2.47 14.98 12.64
C PHE A 389 2.94 13.88 13.60
N ASN A 390 4.25 13.69 13.75
CA ASN A 390 4.84 12.61 14.56
C ASN A 390 4.47 11.20 14.03
N ILE A 391 4.33 11.04 12.71
CA ILE A 391 3.96 9.77 12.05
C ILE A 391 5.14 9.26 11.22
N THR A 392 5.55 8.01 11.46
CA THR A 392 6.62 7.36 10.68
C THR A 392 6.05 6.73 9.42
N TYR A 393 6.67 6.95 8.25
CA TYR A 393 6.25 6.33 7.00
C TYR A 393 7.02 5.03 6.72
N ILE A 394 6.31 3.95 6.45
CA ILE A 394 6.88 2.66 6.06
C ILE A 394 6.57 2.42 4.58
N PRO A 395 7.58 2.54 3.70
CA PRO A 395 7.44 2.10 2.32
C PRO A 395 7.23 0.58 2.26
N LEU A 396 6.15 0.15 1.64
CA LEU A 396 5.93 -1.22 1.22
C LEU A 396 6.38 -1.35 -0.23
N THR A 397 7.70 -1.21 -0.47
CA THR A 397 8.25 -1.50 -1.79
C THR A 397 8.30 -3.01 -1.97
N MET A 398 7.19 -3.58 -2.44
CA MET A 398 7.27 -4.88 -3.08
C MET A 398 7.94 -4.71 -4.44
N PRO A 399 8.82 -5.65 -4.84
CA PRO A 399 9.48 -5.55 -6.13
C PRO A 399 8.39 -5.68 -7.18
N THR A 400 8.16 -4.59 -7.91
CA THR A 400 7.39 -4.67 -9.14
C THR A 400 8.20 -5.55 -10.09
N TYR A 401 7.63 -6.67 -10.52
CA TYR A 401 8.20 -7.66 -11.45
C TYR A 401 9.30 -8.58 -10.88
N LEU A 402 8.98 -9.86 -10.90
CA LEU A 402 9.97 -10.93 -11.07
C LEU A 402 10.65 -10.77 -12.43
N ARG A 403 11.98 -10.94 -12.51
CA ARG A 403 12.69 -11.02 -13.79
C ARG A 403 11.99 -12.01 -14.74
N PRO A 404 12.02 -11.81 -16.08
CA PRO A 404 11.48 -12.75 -17.07
C PRO A 404 12.07 -14.18 -17.02
N GLN A 405 13.08 -14.42 -16.17
CA GLN A 405 13.67 -15.74 -15.90
C GLN A 405 12.86 -16.58 -14.91
N LEU A 406 12.01 -15.97 -14.07
CA LEU A 406 10.97 -16.68 -13.32
C LEU A 406 9.79 -16.90 -14.26
N ARG A 407 9.98 -17.80 -15.23
CA ARG A 407 8.84 -18.49 -15.86
C ARG A 407 8.18 -19.29 -14.76
N LEU A 408 7.14 -18.72 -14.17
CA LEU A 408 6.21 -19.52 -13.38
C LEU A 408 5.74 -20.64 -14.29
N PRO A 409 5.81 -21.92 -13.86
CA PRO A 409 5.53 -23.04 -14.73
C PRO A 409 4.14 -22.85 -15.33
N GLN A 410 4.11 -22.61 -16.65
CA GLN A 410 2.92 -22.34 -17.46
C GLN A 410 1.88 -23.48 -17.37
N LYS A 411 2.28 -24.63 -16.80
CA LYS A 411 1.56 -25.90 -16.78
C LYS A 411 0.56 -26.05 -15.62
N GLU A 412 0.60 -25.19 -14.61
CA GLU A 412 -0.38 -25.20 -13.48
C GLU A 412 -1.44 -24.11 -13.58
N TRP A 413 -1.40 -23.31 -14.65
CA TRP A 413 -2.25 -22.14 -14.82
C TRP A 413 -3.44 -22.54 -15.68
N ASP A 414 -4.19 -23.56 -15.25
CA ASP A 414 -5.58 -23.76 -15.68
C ASP A 414 -6.44 -22.66 -15.00
N ILE A 415 -6.09 -21.41 -15.30
CA ILE A 415 -6.87 -20.22 -14.97
C ILE A 415 -8.06 -20.29 -15.91
N SER A 416 -9.01 -21.13 -15.56
CA SER A 416 -10.34 -21.04 -16.14
C SER A 416 -10.80 -19.60 -15.97
N ALA A 417 -11.42 -19.04 -17.01
CA ALA A 417 -12.05 -17.72 -16.98
C ALA A 417 -13.12 -17.56 -15.87
N ALA A 418 -13.36 -18.61 -15.08
CA ALA A 418 -14.33 -18.68 -14.00
C ALA A 418 -13.86 -18.07 -12.67
N HIS A 419 -12.56 -17.81 -12.47
CA HIS A 419 -12.07 -17.24 -11.21
C HIS A 419 -11.62 -15.79 -11.41
N PRO A 420 -12.41 -14.78 -10.96
CA PRO A 420 -11.94 -13.41 -10.94
C PRO A 420 -10.72 -13.34 -10.03
N LYS A 421 -9.58 -12.95 -10.60
CA LYS A 421 -8.39 -12.71 -9.80
C LYS A 421 -8.66 -11.49 -8.92
N ASP A 422 -8.87 -11.70 -7.64
CA ASP A 422 -8.89 -10.61 -6.68
C ASP A 422 -7.45 -10.22 -6.39
N CYS A 423 -6.89 -9.43 -7.27
CA CYS A 423 -5.49 -9.05 -7.26
C CYS A 423 -5.14 -8.03 -6.18
N LEU A 424 -6.15 -7.42 -5.57
CA LEU A 424 -5.95 -6.68 -4.34
C LEU A 424 -5.79 -7.68 -3.18
N ARG A 425 -6.65 -8.72 -3.08
CA ARG A 425 -6.53 -9.81 -2.08
C ARG A 425 -5.26 -10.64 -2.21
N GLN A 426 -4.86 -10.87 -3.45
CA GLN A 426 -3.78 -11.77 -3.82
C GLN A 426 -2.89 -11.05 -4.84
N PRO A 427 -2.04 -10.09 -4.39
CA PRO A 427 -1.07 -9.45 -5.28
C PRO A 427 -0.07 -10.46 -5.86
N TRP A 428 -0.02 -11.65 -5.27
CA TRP A 428 0.71 -12.82 -5.75
C TRP A 428 -0.29 -13.83 -6.30
N PRO A 429 -0.15 -14.32 -7.55
CA PRO A 429 -0.83 -15.53 -7.95
C PRO A 429 -0.46 -16.60 -6.93
N THR A 430 -1.45 -17.22 -6.28
CA THR A 430 -1.25 -18.26 -5.28
C THR A 430 -0.28 -19.31 -5.82
N PHE A 431 0.94 -19.32 -5.27
CA PHE A 431 1.87 -20.41 -5.46
C PHE A 431 1.38 -21.56 -4.58
N GLY A 432 0.69 -22.51 -5.20
CA GLY A 432 0.13 -23.67 -4.54
C GLY A 432 -1.37 -23.71 -4.69
N ALA A 433 -1.83 -24.58 -5.59
CA ALA A 433 -3.17 -25.13 -5.52
C ALA A 433 -3.45 -25.62 -4.08
N TYR A 434 -4.70 -25.43 -3.61
CA TYR A 434 -5.21 -25.97 -2.34
C TYR A 434 -4.69 -25.30 -1.05
N SER A 435 -5.22 -24.12 -0.70
CA SER A 435 -5.54 -23.83 0.70
C SER A 435 -6.48 -22.62 0.77
N LEU A 436 -7.77 -22.94 0.83
CA LEU A 436 -8.93 -22.15 1.27
C LEU A 436 -10.15 -22.56 0.43
N GLU A 437 -10.41 -23.87 0.35
CA GLU A 437 -11.80 -24.30 0.43
C GLU A 437 -12.19 -24.19 1.90
N MET A 438 -12.86 -23.09 2.24
CA MET A 438 -13.73 -22.95 3.41
C MET A 438 -15.01 -22.23 2.99
#